data_AF-A0A2T2REN6-F1
#
_entry.id   AF-A0A2T2REN6-F1
#
_cell.length_a   1.000
_cell.length_b   1.000
_cell.length_c   1.000
_cell.angle_alpha   90.00
_cell.angle_beta   90.00
_cell.angle_gamma   90.00
#
_symmetry.space_group_name_H-M   'P 1'
#
loop_
_entity.id
_entity.type
_entity.pdbx_description
1 polymer ?
#
loop_
_entity_poly.entity_id
_entity_poly.type
_entity_poly.pdbx_seq_one_letter_code
_entity_poly.pdbx_strand_id
1 'polypeptide(L)'
;MIKRIKELFAKMSQRQILELVETIIVYKLPRLSREEIQQMLGFSDIDVKQTRFYQDVYGEGKQEEAVALVFRLLNRRFGELDSNLVEQIQKLNVSQLEELAEALLEFSSQKDLETWLQQSNV
;
A
#
# COMPACT_ATOMS: atom_id res chain seq x y z
N MET A 1 11.17 -10.82 -35.33
CA MET A 1 11.86 -10.11 -34.23
C MET A 1 11.61 -10.80 -32.88
N ILE A 2 10.35 -10.98 -32.46
CA ILE A 2 9.99 -11.68 -31.19
C ILE A 2 10.57 -13.10 -31.07
N LYS A 3 10.63 -13.85 -32.18
CA LYS A 3 11.21 -15.21 -32.22
C LYS A 3 12.69 -15.25 -31.80
N ARG A 4 13.46 -14.24 -32.20
CA ARG A 4 14.90 -14.10 -31.89
C ARG A 4 15.13 -13.71 -30.42
N ILE A 5 14.23 -12.91 -29.86
CA ILE A 5 14.25 -12.53 -28.44
C ILE A 5 13.97 -13.75 -27.55
N LYS A 6 12.97 -14.57 -27.90
CA LYS A 6 12.67 -15.81 -27.15
C LYS A 6 13.82 -16.82 -27.20
N GLU A 7 14.49 -16.97 -28.34
CA GLU A 7 15.69 -17.82 -28.48
C GLU A 7 16.90 -17.31 -27.68
N LEU A 8 17.02 -15.99 -27.48
CA LEU A 8 18.05 -15.40 -26.63
C LEU A 8 17.79 -15.71 -25.15
N PHE A 9 16.55 -15.54 -24.67
CA PHE A 9 16.18 -15.91 -23.29
C PHE A 9 16.39 -17.40 -23.02
N ALA A 10 16.08 -18.28 -23.98
CA ALA A 10 16.27 -19.72 -23.84
C ALA A 10 17.75 -20.14 -23.75
N LYS A 11 18.69 -19.28 -24.14
CA LYS A 11 20.14 -19.52 -24.07
C LYS A 11 20.81 -18.83 -22.88
N MET A 12 20.08 -17.98 -22.14
CA MET A 12 20.64 -17.31 -20.97
C MET A 12 20.72 -18.25 -19.77
N SER A 13 21.81 -18.17 -19.02
CA SER A 13 21.91 -18.82 -17.71
C SER A 13 20.98 -18.15 -16.70
N GLN A 14 20.61 -18.87 -15.64
CA GLN A 14 19.78 -18.30 -14.56
C GLN A 14 20.36 -17.02 -13.97
N ARG A 15 21.69 -16.95 -13.83
CA ARG A 15 22.40 -15.76 -13.33
C ARG A 15 22.22 -14.55 -14.25
N GLN A 16 22.35 -14.76 -15.56
CA GLN A 16 22.14 -13.70 -16.55
C GLN A 16 20.68 -13.26 -16.62
N ILE A 17 19.73 -14.19 -16.44
CA ILE A 17 18.30 -13.86 -16.36
C ILE A 17 18.05 -12.99 -15.12
N LEU A 18 18.64 -13.34 -13.97
CA LEU A 18 18.49 -12.58 -12.73
C LEU A 18 19.03 -11.16 -12.87
N GLU A 19 20.25 -10.98 -13.41
CA GLU A 19 20.86 -9.67 -13.65
C GLU A 19 20.02 -8.80 -14.60
N LEU A 20 19.42 -9.40 -15.64
CA LEU A 20 18.54 -8.70 -16.56
C LEU A 20 17.22 -8.29 -15.90
N VAL A 21 16.60 -9.18 -15.13
CA VAL A 21 15.36 -8.89 -14.38
C VAL A 21 15.62 -7.76 -13.38
N GLU A 22 16.72 -7.81 -12.64
CA GLU A 22 17.12 -6.76 -11.69
C GLU A 22 17.29 -5.41 -12.41
N THR A 23 17.99 -5.40 -13.55
CA THR A 23 18.15 -4.19 -14.37
C THR A 23 16.81 -3.66 -14.88
N ILE A 24 15.89 -4.53 -15.32
CA ILE A 24 14.56 -4.11 -15.77
C ILE A 24 13.74 -3.55 -14.61
N ILE A 25 13.78 -4.17 -13.43
CA ILE A 25 13.10 -3.73 -12.21
C ILE A 25 13.59 -2.34 -11.77
N VAL A 26 14.90 -2.09 -11.79
CA VAL A 26 15.46 -0.82 -11.32
C VAL A 26 15.29 0.31 -12.34
N TYR A 27 15.46 0.03 -13.64
CA TYR A 27 15.58 1.09 -14.65
C TYR A 27 14.33 1.31 -15.51
N LYS A 28 13.53 0.26 -15.75
CA LYS A 28 12.39 0.32 -16.68
C LYS A 28 11.07 0.30 -15.95
N LEU A 29 10.90 -0.59 -14.97
CA LEU A 29 9.64 -0.75 -14.24
C LEU A 29 9.17 0.46 -13.43
N PRO A 30 9.99 1.34 -12.83
CA PRO A 30 9.47 2.49 -12.08
C PRO A 30 8.87 3.60 -12.98
N ARG A 31 9.07 3.50 -14.30
CA ARG A 31 8.58 4.50 -15.27
C ARG A 31 7.46 4.00 -16.16
N LEU A 32 7.13 2.70 -16.07
CA LEU A 32 6.14 2.07 -16.92
C LEU A 32 4.85 1.84 -16.14
N SER A 33 3.71 2.10 -16.77
CA SER A 33 2.41 1.74 -16.21
C SER A 33 2.22 0.22 -16.21
N ARG A 34 1.26 -0.26 -15.42
CA ARG A 34 0.86 -1.67 -15.41
C ARG A 34 0.53 -2.18 -16.81
N GLU A 35 -0.19 -1.38 -17.59
CA GLU A 35 -0.63 -1.71 -18.94
C GLU A 35 0.57 -1.84 -19.89
N GLU A 36 1.55 -0.94 -19.81
CA GLU A 36 2.77 -0.99 -20.61
C GLU A 36 3.62 -2.23 -20.27
N ILE A 37 3.68 -2.60 -18.99
CA ILE A 37 4.36 -3.81 -18.51
C ILE A 37 3.68 -5.06 -19.05
N GLN A 38 2.34 -5.13 -19.00
CA GLN A 38 1.57 -6.26 -19.53
C GLN A 38 1.78 -6.43 -21.04
N GLN A 39 1.77 -5.33 -21.79
CA GLN A 39 2.05 -5.36 -23.24
C GLN A 39 3.49 -5.80 -23.54
N MET A 40 4.47 -5.30 -22.78
CA MET A 40 5.88 -5.65 -22.96
C MET A 40 6.15 -7.15 -22.67
N LEU A 41 5.53 -7.68 -21.62
CA LEU A 41 5.75 -9.06 -21.19
C LEU A 41 4.85 -10.08 -21.92
N GLY A 42 3.84 -9.61 -22.66
CA GLY A 42 2.91 -10.49 -23.39
C GLY A 42 2.05 -11.35 -22.45
N PHE A 43 1.90 -10.93 -21.19
CA PHE A 43 1.10 -11.59 -20.18
C PHE A 43 -0.20 -10.82 -19.97
N SER A 44 -1.14 -11.01 -20.90
CA SER A 44 -2.50 -10.46 -20.76
C SER A 44 -3.33 -11.22 -19.71
N ASP A 45 -2.93 -12.46 -19.39
CA ASP A 45 -3.72 -13.39 -18.57
C ASP A 45 -3.22 -13.51 -17.12
N ILE A 46 -2.13 -12.83 -16.75
CA ILE A 46 -1.62 -12.84 -15.38
C ILE A 46 -2.32 -11.75 -14.59
N ASP A 47 -3.24 -12.14 -13.72
CA ASP A 47 -3.82 -11.23 -12.74
C ASP A 47 -2.83 -10.95 -11.60
N VAL A 48 -2.03 -9.91 -11.79
CA VAL A 48 -1.05 -9.45 -10.78
C VAL A 48 -1.74 -9.12 -9.45
N LYS A 49 -3.05 -8.81 -9.43
CA LYS A 49 -3.79 -8.55 -8.19
C LYS A 49 -3.98 -9.79 -7.32
N GLN A 50 -3.86 -11.00 -7.89
CA GLN A 50 -3.90 -12.26 -7.13
C GLN A 50 -2.55 -12.60 -6.50
N THR A 51 -1.48 -11.88 -6.83
CA THR A 51 -0.17 -12.15 -6.24
C THR A 51 -0.16 -11.70 -4.79
N ARG A 52 0.49 -12.50 -3.92
CA ARG A 52 0.69 -12.16 -2.50
C ARG A 52 1.34 -10.78 -2.35
N PHE A 53 2.40 -10.53 -3.12
CA PHE A 53 3.10 -9.25 -3.14
C PHE A 53 2.17 -8.07 -3.43
N TYR A 54 1.29 -8.16 -4.43
CA TYR A 54 0.34 -7.07 -4.70
C TYR A 54 -0.64 -6.87 -3.56
N GLN A 55 -1.18 -7.94 -2.98
CA GLN A 55 -2.13 -7.86 -1.88
C GLN A 55 -1.51 -7.20 -0.64
N ASP A 56 -0.26 -7.55 -0.33
CA ASP A 56 0.47 -6.99 0.81
C ASP A 56 0.72 -5.48 0.59
N VAL A 57 1.31 -5.11 -0.56
CA VAL A 57 1.59 -3.69 -0.90
C VAL A 57 0.30 -2.85 -0.99
N TYR A 58 -0.77 -3.40 -1.57
CA TYR A 58 -2.06 -2.72 -1.64
C TYR A 58 -2.68 -2.55 -0.24
N GLY A 59 -2.52 -3.56 0.64
CA GLY A 59 -2.96 -3.50 2.02
C GLY A 59 -2.22 -2.42 2.81
N GLU A 60 -0.89 -2.37 2.70
CA GLU A 60 -0.04 -1.34 3.30
C GLU A 60 -0.47 0.06 2.82
N GLY A 61 -0.62 0.26 1.50
CA GLY A 61 -1.07 1.54 0.95
C GLY A 61 -2.47 1.95 1.42
N LYS A 62 -3.39 0.99 1.59
CA LYS A 62 -4.73 1.28 2.16
C LYS A 62 -4.62 1.74 3.61
N GLN A 63 -3.76 1.09 4.41
CA GLN A 63 -3.54 1.47 5.80
C GLN A 63 -2.87 2.84 5.92
N GLU A 64 -1.83 3.11 5.14
CA GLU A 64 -1.16 4.42 5.13
C GLU A 64 -2.12 5.56 4.79
N GLU A 65 -2.97 5.40 3.77
CA GLU A 65 -3.95 6.43 3.41
C GLU A 65 -5.03 6.58 4.49
N ALA A 66 -5.52 5.48 5.09
CA ALA A 66 -6.49 5.53 6.16
C ALA A 66 -5.94 6.28 7.38
N VAL A 67 -4.70 5.99 7.79
CA VAL A 67 -4.00 6.70 8.87
C VAL A 67 -3.85 8.18 8.53
N ALA A 68 -3.38 8.51 7.33
CA ALA A 68 -3.18 9.89 6.88
C ALA A 68 -4.49 10.69 6.81
N LEU A 69 -5.60 10.05 6.41
CA LEU A 69 -6.92 10.66 6.39
C LEU A 69 -7.43 10.92 7.81
N VAL A 70 -7.37 9.91 8.69
CA VAL A 70 -7.78 10.04 10.10
C VAL A 70 -7.00 11.16 10.80
N PHE A 71 -5.67 11.22 10.62
CA PHE A 71 -4.88 12.31 11.20
C PHE A 71 -5.25 13.69 10.66
N ARG A 72 -5.51 13.81 9.35
CA ARG A 72 -6.00 15.08 8.77
C ARG A 72 -7.32 15.52 9.40
N LEU A 73 -8.24 14.59 9.62
CA LEU A 73 -9.53 14.89 10.25
C LEU A 73 -9.37 15.30 11.73
N LEU A 74 -8.58 14.54 12.48
CA LEU A 74 -8.30 14.82 13.88
C LEU A 74 -7.57 16.15 14.08
N ASN A 75 -6.53 16.42 13.29
CA ASN A 75 -5.79 17.69 13.36
C ASN A 75 -6.67 18.88 12.98
N ARG A 76 -7.58 18.71 12.02
CA ARG A 76 -8.55 19.77 11.67
C ARG A 76 -9.55 20.04 12.79
N ARG A 77 -9.89 19.03 13.59
CA ARG A 77 -10.93 19.13 14.61
C ARG A 77 -10.42 19.54 15.98
N PHE A 78 -9.30 18.95 16.40
CA PHE A 78 -8.75 19.09 17.76
C PHE A 78 -7.40 19.82 17.79
N GLY A 79 -6.78 20.09 16.63
CA GLY A 79 -5.42 20.62 16.56
C GLY A 79 -4.37 19.52 16.70
N GLU A 80 -3.14 19.89 17.04
CA GLU A 80 -2.07 18.91 17.25
C GLU A 80 -2.40 17.94 18.39
N LEU A 81 -2.29 16.65 18.11
CA LEU A 81 -2.51 15.58 19.09
C LEU A 81 -1.23 15.26 19.85
N ASP A 82 -1.38 14.81 21.10
CA ASP A 82 -0.28 14.29 21.90
C ASP A 82 0.34 13.02 21.26
N SER A 83 1.64 12.84 21.44
CA SER A 83 2.40 11.72 20.85
C SER A 83 1.84 10.34 21.21
N ASN A 84 1.30 10.19 22.42
CA ASN A 84 0.68 8.93 22.84
C ASN A 84 -0.58 8.58 22.02
N LEU A 85 -1.41 9.58 21.68
CA LEU A 85 -2.58 9.38 20.84
C LEU A 85 -2.16 9.02 19.41
N VAL A 86 -1.14 9.70 18.90
CA VAL A 86 -0.56 9.43 17.59
C VAL A 86 -0.08 7.97 17.49
N GLU A 87 0.67 7.49 18.47
CA GLU A 87 1.15 6.10 18.48
C GLU A 87 0.02 5.07 18.57
N GLN A 88 -1.06 5.36 19.31
CA GLN A 88 -2.21 4.46 19.40
C GLN A 88 -2.94 4.37 18.06
N ILE A 89 -3.19 5.52 17.41
CA ILE A 89 -3.89 5.58 16.13
C ILE A 89 -3.10 4.87 15.03
N GLN A 90 -1.76 5.00 15.01
CA GLN A 90 -0.90 4.32 14.03
C GLN A 90 -0.93 2.79 14.14
N LYS A 91 -1.29 2.24 15.29
CA LYS A 91 -1.40 0.79 15.53
C LYS A 91 -2.75 0.22 15.11
N LEU A 92 -3.74 1.07 14.82
CA LEU A 92 -5.06 0.63 14.39
C LEU A 92 -4.98 0.01 12.99
N ASN A 93 -5.75 -1.06 12.80
CA ASN A 93 -5.94 -1.63 11.48
C ASN A 93 -6.95 -0.79 10.65
N VAL A 94 -7.05 -1.08 9.36
CA VAL A 94 -7.91 -0.33 8.43
C VAL A 94 -9.37 -0.26 8.88
N SER A 95 -9.96 -1.35 9.39
CA SER A 95 -11.36 -1.36 9.86
C SER A 95 -11.54 -0.42 11.04
N GLN A 96 -10.64 -0.49 12.02
CA GLN A 96 -10.67 0.39 13.18
C GLN A 96 -10.48 1.86 12.81
N LEU A 97 -9.65 2.15 11.81
CA LEU A 97 -9.47 3.52 11.30
C LEU A 97 -10.73 4.04 10.59
N GLU A 98 -11.40 3.18 9.80
CA GLU A 98 -12.68 3.50 9.16
C GLU A 98 -13.77 3.77 10.22
N GLU A 99 -13.87 2.92 11.24
CA GLU A 99 -14.78 3.10 12.38
C GLU A 99 -14.49 4.38 13.18
N LEU A 100 -13.20 4.68 13.42
CA LEU A 100 -12.78 5.92 14.07
C LEU A 100 -13.18 7.15 13.24
N ALA A 101 -13.04 7.09 11.91
CA ALA A 101 -13.43 8.20 11.03
C ALA A 101 -14.93 8.50 11.09
N GLU A 102 -15.78 7.47 11.21
CA GLU A 102 -17.22 7.62 11.40
C GLU A 102 -17.54 8.16 12.81
N ALA A 103 -16.98 7.54 13.86
CA ALA A 103 -17.19 7.96 15.24
C ALA A 103 -16.73 9.41 15.51
N LEU A 104 -15.70 9.85 14.78
CA LEU A 104 -15.19 11.21 14.84
C LEU A 104 -16.24 12.27 14.50
N LEU A 105 -17.29 11.93 13.74
CA LEU A 105 -18.40 12.86 13.45
C LEU A 105 -19.23 13.18 14.70
N GLU A 106 -19.30 12.25 15.66
CA GLU A 106 -20.11 12.33 16.86
C GLU A 106 -19.34 12.86 18.08
N PHE A 107 -18.00 12.85 18.06
CA PHE A 107 -17.24 13.35 19.22
C PHE A 107 -17.58 14.82 19.48
N SER A 108 -17.50 15.28 20.72
CA SER A 108 -17.64 16.69 21.07
C SER A 108 -16.32 17.28 21.59
N SER A 109 -15.38 16.42 21.97
CA SER A 109 -14.10 16.78 22.55
C SER A 109 -13.03 15.71 22.31
N GLN A 110 -11.76 16.06 22.56
CA GLN A 110 -10.64 15.10 22.54
C GLN A 110 -10.80 13.98 23.58
N LYS A 111 -11.57 14.20 24.66
CA LYS A 111 -11.85 13.17 25.66
C LYS A 111 -12.69 12.00 25.08
N ASP A 112 -13.53 12.27 24.09
CA ASP A 112 -14.31 11.24 23.42
C ASP A 112 -13.41 10.33 22.58
N LEU A 113 -12.39 10.92 21.93
CA LEU A 113 -11.34 10.17 21.22
C LEU A 113 -10.54 9.28 22.18
N GLU A 114 -10.10 9.81 23.32
CA GLU A 114 -9.40 9.03 24.35
C GLU A 114 -10.26 7.85 24.85
N THR A 115 -11.55 8.12 25.08
CA THR A 115 -12.50 7.09 25.53
C THR A 115 -12.70 6.02 24.46
N TRP A 116 -12.83 6.42 23.20
CA TRP A 116 -12.96 5.50 22.07
C TRP A 116 -11.72 4.62 21.93
N LEU A 117 -10.52 5.20 21.97
CA LEU A 117 -9.26 4.46 21.86
C LEU A 117 -9.10 3.44 22.99
N GLN A 118 -9.54 3.75 24.21
CA GLN A 118 -9.53 2.81 25.34
C GLN A 118 -10.49 1.64 25.14
N GLN A 119 -11.66 1.87 24.55
CA GLN A 119 -12.66 0.84 24.26
C GLN A 119 -12.23 -0.05 23.09
N SER A 120 -11.58 0.53 22.08
CA SER A 120 -11.09 -0.16 20.88
C SER A 120 -9.77 -0.92 21.09
N ASN A 121 -9.10 -0.74 22.24
CA ASN A 121 -7.85 -1.42 22.64
C ASN A 121 -8.07 -2.59 23.63
N VAL A 122 -9.30 -3.13 23.73
CA VAL A 122 -9.59 -4.37 24.48
C VAL A 122 -9.56 -5.59 23.57
#